data_AF-A0A9E2PV58-F1
#
_entry.id   AF-A0A9E2PV58-F1
#
_cell.length_a   1.000
_cell.length_b   1.000
_cell.length_c   1.000
_cell.angle_alpha   90.00
_cell.angle_beta   90.00
_cell.angle_gamma   90.00
#
_symmetry.space_group_name_H-M   'P 1'
#
loop_
_entity.id
_entity.type
_entity.pdbx_description
1 polymer ?
#
loop_
_entity_poly.entity_id
_entity_poly.type
_entity_poly.pdbx_seq_one_letter_code
_entity_poly.pdbx_strand_id
1 'polypeptide(L)'
;MSPFYKNIALWLLITLVMIFLFNYFNSVEHARGKATINYSKFIDLVKADKVHKVTLQGDEISGEMDEGKAFKSYAPTDPDLIKLLQAKKVEITAKPKDDSPWYTTLLVSWLPMLVLVGVWIFFMRQMQSGGGKAMSFGKSKARLMTESTVKITFSDVAGIEESKEEVSEIIDFLKDPKKFTRLGGRIPKGVLLVGAPGTGKTLLARAIAGEAGVPFFSISGSDFVEMFVGVGAARVRDLFVQGKKSAPCIVFIDEIDAVGRHRGAGLGGGHDEREQTLNQLLVEMDGFEANEGVILIAATNRPDVLDPALLRPGRFDRQVVVPIPDLKGREAILKVHTRRTPLADSVDLSILARGTPGFTGADLENLANEAALFAAR
;
A
#
# COMPACT_ATOMS: atom_id res chain seq x y z
N MET A 1 7.10 -6.69 -11.46
CA MET A 1 6.29 -5.57 -12.00
C MET A 1 5.12 -5.34 -11.07
N SER A 2 4.94 -4.12 -10.55
CA SER A 2 3.83 -3.80 -9.66
C SER A 2 2.49 -4.17 -10.32
N PRO A 3 1.47 -4.56 -9.54
CA PRO A 3 0.15 -4.89 -10.09
C PRO A 3 -0.46 -3.75 -10.93
N PHE A 4 -0.04 -2.51 -10.67
CA PHE A 4 -0.37 -1.34 -11.48
C PHE A 4 0.21 -1.39 -12.90
N TYR A 5 1.50 -1.73 -13.06
CA TYR A 5 2.11 -1.87 -14.39
C TYR A 5 1.52 -3.04 -15.18
N LYS A 6 1.14 -4.14 -14.51
CA LYS A 6 0.44 -5.25 -15.17
C LYS A 6 -0.92 -4.83 -15.73
N ASN A 7 -1.68 -4.03 -14.96
CA ASN A 7 -2.97 -3.52 -15.40
C ASN A 7 -2.84 -2.51 -16.55
N ILE A 8 -1.88 -1.59 -16.48
CA ILE A 8 -1.62 -0.62 -17.57
C ILE A 8 -1.15 -1.34 -18.84
N ALA A 9 -0.24 -2.31 -18.70
CA ALA A 9 0.24 -3.09 -19.84
C ALA A 9 -0.89 -3.89 -20.51
N LEU A 10 -1.82 -4.44 -19.72
CA LEU A 10 -3.01 -5.13 -20.23
C LEU A 10 -3.90 -4.17 -21.04
N TRP A 11 -4.18 -2.97 -20.53
CA TRP A 11 -4.97 -1.96 -21.23
C TRP A 11 -4.32 -1.46 -22.52
N LEU A 12 -2.99 -1.26 -22.52
CA LEU A 12 -2.24 -0.91 -23.72
C LEU A 12 -2.32 -2.01 -24.78
N LEU A 13 -2.18 -3.27 -24.36
CA LEU A 13 -2.26 -4.42 -25.27
C LEU A 13 -3.65 -4.52 -25.91
N ILE A 14 -4.72 -4.41 -25.12
CA ILE A 14 -6.10 -4.46 -25.62
C ILE A 14 -6.36 -3.33 -26.62
N THR A 15 -5.92 -2.11 -26.31
CA THR A 15 -6.10 -0.95 -27.19
C THR A 15 -5.37 -1.15 -28.53
N LEU A 16 -4.15 -1.70 -28.49
CA LEU A 16 -3.35 -1.98 -29.68
C LEU A 16 -4.00 -3.06 -30.56
N VAL A 17 -4.52 -4.13 -29.95
CA VAL A 17 -5.26 -5.19 -30.66
C VAL A 17 -6.54 -4.64 -31.30
N MET A 18 -7.26 -3.74 -30.63
CA MET A 18 -8.47 -3.12 -31.19
C MET A 18 -8.16 -2.21 -32.38
N ILE A 19 -7.10 -1.40 -32.31
CA ILE A 19 -6.64 -0.59 -33.45
C ILE A 19 -6.24 -1.48 -34.63
N PHE A 20 -5.57 -2.60 -34.35
CA PHE A 20 -5.17 -3.57 -35.37
C PHE A 20 -6.39 -4.22 -36.04
N LEU A 21 -7.37 -4.68 -35.26
CA LEU A 21 -8.62 -5.24 -35.78
C LEU A 21 -9.43 -4.23 -36.58
N PHE A 22 -9.50 -2.97 -36.14
CA PHE A 22 -10.17 -1.90 -36.86
C PHE A 22 -9.51 -1.61 -38.21
N ASN A 23 -8.18 -1.54 -38.25
CA ASN A 23 -7.42 -1.37 -39.49
C ASN A 23 -7.55 -2.58 -40.43
N TYR A 24 -7.64 -3.79 -39.88
CA TYR A 24 -7.85 -4.99 -40.67
C TYR A 24 -9.24 -4.99 -41.33
N PHE A 25 -10.30 -4.67 -40.58
CA PHE A 25 -11.66 -4.58 -41.12
C PHE A 25 -11.79 -3.46 -42.18
N ASN A 26 -11.22 -2.28 -41.93
CA ASN A 26 -11.23 -1.19 -42.92
C ASN A 26 -10.37 -1.50 -44.16
N SER A 27 -9.27 -2.23 -44.02
CA SER A 27 -8.44 -2.63 -45.16
C SER A 27 -9.16 -3.63 -46.07
N VAL A 28 -10.01 -4.50 -45.52
CA VAL A 28 -10.80 -5.47 -46.31
C VAL A 28 -11.85 -4.74 -47.18
N GLU A 29 -12.38 -3.61 -46.73
CA GLU A 29 -13.34 -2.80 -47.49
C GLU A 29 -12.64 -2.02 -48.63
N HIS A 30 -11.43 -1.52 -48.40
CA HIS A 30 -10.63 -0.83 -49.44
C HIS A 30 -9.93 -1.76 -50.44
N ALA A 31 -9.68 -3.02 -50.10
CA ALA A 31 -9.04 -4.00 -51.00
C ALA A 31 -9.96 -4.49 -52.15
N ARG A 32 -11.27 -4.20 -52.11
CA ARG A 32 -12.24 -4.45 -53.20
C ARG A 32 -12.55 -3.20 -54.03
N GLY A 33 -11.71 -2.16 -53.96
CA GLY A 33 -11.85 -0.96 -54.78
C GLY A 33 -11.64 -1.25 -56.27
N LYS A 34 -12.73 -1.35 -57.04
CA LYS A 34 -12.68 -1.31 -58.51
C LYS A 34 -11.91 -0.05 -58.93
N ALA A 35 -10.99 -0.16 -59.90
CA ALA A 35 -10.18 0.97 -60.33
C ALA A 35 -11.07 2.13 -60.77
N THR A 36 -10.94 3.28 -60.11
CA THR A 36 -11.65 4.51 -60.46
C THR A 36 -10.96 5.18 -61.63
N ILE A 37 -11.67 5.31 -62.76
CA ILE A 37 -11.19 6.02 -63.96
C ILE A 37 -11.96 7.32 -64.14
N ASN A 38 -11.26 8.38 -64.54
CA ASN A 38 -11.89 9.67 -64.85
C ASN A 38 -12.85 9.54 -66.03
N TYR A 39 -13.94 10.32 -66.03
CA TYR A 39 -14.97 10.31 -67.07
C TYR A 39 -14.41 10.52 -68.48
N SER A 40 -13.49 11.47 -68.66
CA SER A 40 -12.86 11.72 -69.96
C SER A 40 -12.11 10.48 -70.47
N LYS A 41 -11.39 9.79 -69.58
CA LYS A 41 -10.66 8.56 -69.91
C LYS A 41 -11.62 7.41 -70.23
N PHE A 42 -12.77 7.37 -69.56
CA PHE A 42 -13.83 6.42 -69.90
C PHE A 42 -14.39 6.68 -71.31
N ILE A 43 -14.69 7.93 -71.67
CA ILE A 43 -15.13 8.28 -73.03
C ILE A 43 -14.09 7.87 -74.06
N ASP A 44 -12.80 8.12 -73.81
CA ASP A 44 -11.72 7.74 -74.72
C ASP A 44 -11.66 6.22 -74.92
N LEU A 45 -11.87 5.45 -73.84
CA LEU A 45 -11.91 3.98 -73.88
C LEU A 45 -13.14 3.45 -74.63
N VAL A 46 -14.30 4.10 -74.49
CA VAL A 46 -15.52 3.77 -75.24
C VAL A 46 -15.32 4.08 -76.73
N LYS A 47 -14.70 5.21 -77.07
CA LYS A 47 -14.37 5.55 -78.48
C LYS A 47 -13.39 4.57 -79.10
N ALA A 48 -12.43 4.10 -78.30
CA ALA A 48 -11.42 3.10 -78.67
C ALA A 48 -11.95 1.66 -78.73
N ASP A 49 -13.26 1.44 -78.52
CA ASP A 49 -13.94 0.14 -78.62
C ASP A 49 -13.50 -0.89 -77.56
N LYS A 50 -12.98 -0.43 -76.42
CA LYS A 50 -12.40 -1.29 -75.37
C LYS A 50 -13.36 -1.65 -74.23
N VAL A 51 -14.65 -1.38 -74.40
CA VAL A 51 -15.68 -1.49 -73.35
C VAL A 51 -16.87 -2.26 -73.89
N HIS A 52 -17.13 -3.44 -73.34
CA HIS A 52 -18.22 -4.30 -73.80
C HIS A 52 -19.52 -4.13 -73.00
N LYS A 53 -19.42 -3.90 -71.69
CA LYS A 53 -20.57 -3.84 -70.79
C LYS A 53 -20.48 -2.66 -69.86
N VAL A 54 -21.57 -1.91 -69.79
CA VAL A 54 -21.71 -0.77 -68.89
C VAL A 54 -23.00 -0.90 -68.09
N THR A 55 -22.86 -0.80 -66.77
CA THR A 55 -23.96 -0.69 -65.82
C THR A 55 -24.04 0.73 -65.30
N LEU A 56 -25.16 1.39 -65.55
CA LEU A 56 -25.46 2.75 -65.07
C LEU A 56 -26.29 2.65 -63.79
N GLN A 57 -25.81 3.28 -62.71
CA GLN A 57 -26.48 3.35 -61.42
C GLN A 57 -26.45 4.80 -60.89
N GLY A 58 -27.46 5.58 -61.26
CA GLY A 58 -27.45 7.04 -61.01
C GLY A 58 -26.29 7.71 -61.76
N ASP A 59 -25.45 8.46 -61.04
CA ASP A 59 -24.26 9.12 -61.59
C ASP A 59 -23.03 8.19 -61.63
N GLU A 60 -23.13 6.96 -61.10
CA GLU A 60 -22.06 5.98 -61.10
C GLU A 60 -22.17 5.05 -62.32
N ILE A 61 -21.05 4.93 -63.04
CA ILE A 61 -20.86 4.05 -64.18
C ILE A 61 -19.90 2.95 -63.77
N SER A 62 -20.30 1.69 -63.90
CA SER A 62 -19.40 0.56 -63.72
C SER A 62 -19.44 -0.35 -64.94
N GLY A 63 -18.32 -0.94 -65.32
CA GLY A 63 -18.27 -1.75 -66.53
C GLY A 63 -17.08 -2.69 -66.57
N GLU A 64 -17.07 -3.52 -67.60
CA GLU A 64 -16.00 -4.47 -67.88
C GLU A 64 -15.35 -4.12 -69.23
N MET A 65 -14.02 -4.03 -69.21
CA MET A 65 -13.19 -3.88 -70.41
C MET A 65 -12.85 -5.26 -70.99
N ASP A 66 -12.34 -5.30 -72.23
CA ASP A 66 -11.96 -6.52 -72.95
C ASP A 66 -10.97 -7.43 -72.18
N GLU A 67 -10.21 -6.87 -71.23
CA GLU A 67 -9.27 -7.61 -70.38
C GLU A 67 -9.90 -8.23 -69.11
N GLY A 68 -11.24 -8.22 -68.98
CA GLY A 68 -11.94 -8.70 -67.79
C GLY A 68 -11.72 -7.81 -66.55
N LYS A 69 -11.15 -6.61 -66.73
CA LYS A 69 -10.92 -5.63 -65.67
C LYS A 69 -12.18 -4.79 -65.47
N ALA A 70 -12.73 -4.86 -64.27
CA ALA A 70 -13.85 -4.03 -63.86
C ALA A 70 -13.36 -2.61 -63.51
N PHE A 71 -14.07 -1.59 -63.99
CA PHE A 71 -13.82 -0.19 -63.65
C PHE A 71 -15.04 0.47 -63.03
N LYS A 72 -14.80 1.58 -62.33
CA LYS A 72 -15.82 2.54 -61.89
C LYS A 72 -15.47 3.92 -62.42
N SER A 73 -16.47 4.67 -62.87
CA SER A 73 -16.35 6.07 -63.26
C SER A 73 -17.59 6.81 -62.81
N TYR A 74 -17.50 8.13 -62.65
CA TYR A 74 -18.63 8.99 -62.32
C TYR A 74 -18.88 9.91 -63.49
N ALA A 75 -20.10 9.92 -64.02
CA ALA A 75 -20.45 10.77 -65.14
C ALA A 75 -21.31 11.94 -64.67
N PRO A 76 -21.01 13.18 -65.12
CA PRO A 76 -22.01 14.25 -65.06
C PRO A 76 -23.18 13.88 -65.98
N THR A 77 -24.37 14.44 -65.72
CA THR A 77 -25.57 14.19 -66.55
C THR A 77 -25.31 14.59 -68.01
N ASP A 78 -24.91 13.62 -68.83
CA ASP A 78 -24.53 13.81 -70.23
C ASP A 78 -25.55 13.11 -71.15
N PRO A 79 -26.42 13.87 -71.83
CA PRO A 79 -27.44 13.31 -72.72
C PRO A 79 -26.87 12.56 -73.94
N ASP A 80 -25.62 12.83 -74.33
CA ASP A 80 -25.01 12.24 -75.52
C ASP A 80 -24.24 10.95 -75.22
N LEU A 81 -24.01 10.62 -73.94
CA LEU A 81 -23.33 9.40 -73.52
C LEU A 81 -24.10 8.14 -73.93
N ILE A 82 -25.42 8.13 -73.79
CA ILE A 82 -26.26 6.98 -74.17
C ILE A 82 -26.20 6.74 -75.68
N LYS A 83 -26.20 7.82 -76.48
CA LYS A 83 -26.07 7.75 -77.94
C LYS A 83 -24.69 7.21 -78.35
N LEU A 84 -23.63 7.64 -77.66
CA LEU A 84 -22.26 7.17 -77.92
C LEU A 84 -22.12 5.67 -77.61
N LEU A 85 -22.68 5.20 -76.50
CA LEU A 85 -22.68 3.78 -76.11
C LEU A 85 -23.50 2.92 -77.08
N GLN A 86 -24.65 3.41 -77.54
CA GLN A 86 -25.47 2.74 -78.55
C GLN A 86 -24.77 2.66 -79.91
N ALA A 87 -24.11 3.74 -80.35
CA ALA A 87 -23.37 3.78 -81.62
C ALA A 87 -22.22 2.75 -81.65
N LYS A 88 -21.63 2.43 -80.49
CA LYS A 88 -20.56 1.45 -80.31
C LYS A 88 -21.04 0.06 -79.89
N LYS A 89 -22.36 -0.18 -79.89
CA LYS A 89 -22.99 -1.48 -79.55
C LYS A 89 -22.58 -2.03 -78.16
N VAL A 90 -22.37 -1.16 -77.19
CA VAL A 90 -22.05 -1.55 -75.81
C VAL A 90 -23.31 -2.06 -75.10
N GLU A 91 -23.23 -3.14 -74.33
CA GLU A 91 -24.37 -3.65 -73.56
C GLU A 91 -24.65 -2.73 -72.37
N ILE A 92 -25.82 -2.08 -72.36
CA ILE A 92 -26.23 -1.12 -71.30
C ILE A 92 -27.19 -1.80 -70.32
N THR A 93 -26.81 -1.89 -69.05
CA THR A 93 -27.68 -2.35 -67.95
C THR A 93 -27.96 -1.19 -67.00
N ALA A 94 -29.23 -0.83 -66.78
CA ALA A 94 -29.58 0.18 -65.78
C ALA A 94 -29.94 -0.49 -64.44
N LYS A 95 -29.34 -0.05 -63.34
CA LYS A 95 -29.70 -0.47 -61.97
C LYS A 95 -30.20 0.72 -61.16
N PRO A 96 -31.22 0.54 -60.30
CA PRO A 96 -31.65 1.60 -59.39
C PRO A 96 -30.53 1.95 -58.40
N LYS A 97 -30.49 3.20 -57.95
CA LYS A 97 -29.54 3.68 -56.94
C LYS A 97 -29.66 2.80 -55.69
N ASP A 98 -28.53 2.33 -55.16
CA ASP A 98 -28.50 1.49 -53.96
C ASP A 98 -28.98 2.36 -52.77
N ASP A 99 -30.28 2.32 -52.48
CA ASP A 99 -30.86 2.90 -51.27
C ASP A 99 -30.55 1.96 -50.11
N SER A 100 -29.27 1.83 -49.77
CA SER A 100 -28.86 1.27 -48.48
C SER A 100 -29.50 2.15 -47.41
N PRO A 101 -30.44 1.65 -46.59
CA PRO A 101 -31.14 2.52 -45.67
C PRO A 101 -30.14 3.13 -44.69
N TRP A 102 -30.19 4.45 -44.51
CA TRP A 102 -29.22 5.19 -43.67
C TRP A 102 -29.00 4.58 -42.27
N TYR A 103 -30.02 3.90 -41.72
CA TYR A 103 -29.95 3.20 -40.45
C TYR A 103 -29.05 1.96 -40.47
N THR A 104 -28.91 1.23 -41.59
CA THR A 104 -28.01 0.07 -41.67
C THR A 104 -26.56 0.51 -41.62
N THR A 105 -26.22 1.62 -42.27
CA THR A 105 -24.87 2.20 -42.24
C THR A 105 -24.52 2.73 -40.85
N LEU A 106 -25.46 3.40 -40.18
CA LEU A 106 -25.27 3.86 -38.79
C LEU A 106 -25.10 2.70 -37.81
N LEU A 107 -25.94 1.67 -37.88
CA LEU A 107 -25.86 0.50 -36.99
C LEU A 107 -24.54 -0.24 -37.17
N VAL A 108 -24.14 -0.56 -38.41
CA VAL A 108 -22.91 -1.32 -38.68
C VAL A 108 -21.66 -0.52 -38.30
N SER A 109 -21.66 0.79 -38.52
CA SER A 109 -20.52 1.65 -38.20
C SER A 109 -20.41 1.94 -36.69
N TRP A 110 -21.53 2.03 -35.96
CA TRP A 110 -21.52 2.40 -34.53
C TRP A 110 -21.54 1.20 -33.59
N LEU A 111 -21.97 0.02 -34.03
CA LEU A 111 -21.97 -1.21 -33.21
C LEU A 111 -20.58 -1.51 -32.60
N PRO A 112 -19.45 -1.43 -33.33
CA PRO A 112 -18.13 -1.66 -32.75
C PRO A 112 -17.78 -0.66 -31.64
N MET A 113 -18.17 0.62 -31.82
CA MET A 113 -17.92 1.69 -30.84
C MET A 113 -18.78 1.50 -29.58
N LEU A 114 -20.05 1.11 -29.74
CA LEU A 114 -20.94 0.86 -28.61
C LEU A 114 -20.52 -0.36 -27.77
N VAL A 115 -20.04 -1.42 -28.42
CA VAL A 115 -19.47 -2.59 -27.72
C VAL A 115 -18.23 -2.20 -26.91
N LEU A 116 -17.34 -1.37 -27.48
CA LEU A 116 -16.18 -0.81 -26.78
C LEU A 116 -16.57 -0.04 -25.52
N VAL A 117 -17.54 0.87 -25.65
CA VAL A 117 -18.04 1.67 -24.51
C VAL A 117 -18.69 0.78 -23.45
N GLY A 118 -19.43 -0.25 -23.85
CA GLY A 118 -20.02 -1.22 -22.93
C GLY A 118 -18.99 -2.00 -22.13
N VAL A 119 -17.94 -2.51 -22.79
CA VAL A 119 -16.82 -3.21 -22.15
C VAL A 119 -16.05 -2.28 -21.22
N TRP A 120 -15.81 -1.03 -21.63
CA TRP A 120 -15.18 -0.01 -20.78
C TRP A 120 -15.97 0.18 -19.48
N ILE A 121 -17.30 0.40 -19.58
CA ILE A 121 -18.17 0.63 -18.41
C ILE A 121 -18.18 -0.60 -17.49
N PHE A 122 -18.23 -1.81 -18.04
CA PHE A 122 -18.18 -3.05 -17.28
C PHE A 122 -16.88 -3.18 -16.45
N PHE A 123 -15.73 -2.89 -17.06
CA PHE A 123 -14.44 -2.92 -16.35
C PHE A 123 -14.28 -1.79 -15.33
N MET A 124 -14.80 -0.59 -15.61
CA MET A 124 -14.83 0.49 -14.62
C MET A 124 -15.63 0.10 -13.39
N ARG A 125 -16.80 -0.55 -13.54
CA ARG A 125 -17.57 -1.10 -12.42
C ARG A 125 -16.82 -2.20 -11.67
N GLN A 126 -16.10 -3.07 -12.37
CA GLN A 126 -15.31 -4.14 -11.73
C GLN A 126 -14.10 -3.59 -10.95
N MET A 127 -13.43 -2.55 -11.48
CA MET A 127 -12.29 -1.92 -10.81
C MET A 127 -12.72 -1.14 -9.56
N GLN A 128 -13.92 -0.55 -9.57
CA GLN A 128 -14.49 0.16 -8.43
C GLN A 128 -14.99 -0.81 -7.33
N SER A 129 -15.45 -2.03 -7.69
CA SER A 129 -15.80 -3.09 -6.72
C SER A 129 -14.59 -3.73 -6.02
N GLY A 130 -13.36 -3.53 -6.53
CA GLY A 130 -12.10 -3.85 -5.84
C GLY A 130 -11.45 -2.63 -5.15
N GLY A 131 -12.11 -1.46 -5.24
CA GLY A 131 -11.57 -0.12 -4.99
C GLY A 131 -11.45 0.31 -3.52
N GLY A 132 -11.59 -0.60 -2.56
CA GLY A 132 -11.31 -0.30 -1.15
C GLY A 132 -9.81 -0.28 -0.80
N LYS A 133 -8.94 -0.84 -1.65
CA LYS A 133 -7.51 -1.04 -1.31
C LYS A 133 -6.59 0.11 -1.70
N ALA A 134 -6.91 0.91 -2.72
CA ALA A 134 -6.07 2.04 -3.14
C ALA A 134 -6.15 3.23 -2.16
N MET A 135 -7.32 3.47 -1.54
CA MET A 135 -7.50 4.46 -0.46
C MET A 135 -7.10 3.93 0.93
N SER A 136 -6.68 2.67 1.05
CA SER A 136 -6.18 2.08 2.31
C SER A 136 -4.68 2.26 2.52
N PHE A 137 -3.97 2.88 1.57
CA PHE A 137 -2.51 3.07 1.64
C PHE A 137 -2.05 3.98 2.78
N GLY A 138 -2.97 4.77 3.37
CA GLY A 138 -2.70 5.65 4.51
C GLY A 138 -3.41 5.26 5.81
N LYS A 139 -4.28 4.23 5.81
CA LYS A 139 -4.80 3.68 7.07
C LYS A 139 -3.76 2.70 7.58
N SER A 140 -3.22 3.00 8.75
CA SER A 140 -2.28 2.15 9.45
C SER A 140 -2.72 0.67 9.36
N LYS A 141 -1.92 -0.14 8.66
CA LYS A 141 -1.80 -1.57 8.95
C LYS A 141 -1.01 -1.76 10.25
N ALA A 142 -1.21 -0.91 11.25
CA ALA A 142 -1.25 -1.41 12.60
C ALA A 142 -2.27 -2.53 12.53
N ARG A 143 -1.75 -3.77 12.44
CA ARG A 143 -2.47 -4.90 13.00
C ARG A 143 -3.06 -4.32 14.28
N LEU A 144 -4.37 -4.41 14.46
CA LEU A 144 -4.94 -4.50 15.79
C LEU A 144 -4.08 -5.56 16.47
N MET A 145 -3.01 -5.12 17.13
CA MET A 145 -2.03 -5.98 17.75
C MET A 145 -2.78 -6.36 18.99
N THR A 146 -3.47 -7.49 18.79
CA THR A 146 -4.16 -8.35 19.69
C THR A 146 -4.04 -7.84 21.10
N GLU A 147 -5.19 -7.49 21.70
CA GLU A 147 -5.43 -7.67 23.13
C GLU A 147 -4.76 -8.98 23.54
N SER A 148 -3.47 -8.92 23.88
CA SER A 148 -2.68 -10.12 24.10
C SER A 148 -2.97 -10.44 25.54
N THR A 149 -4.03 -11.24 25.70
CA THR A 149 -4.56 -11.81 26.94
C THR A 149 -3.52 -12.63 27.72
N VAL A 150 -2.26 -12.68 27.28
CA VAL A 150 -1.14 -13.13 28.11
C VAL A 150 -0.79 -12.00 29.07
N LYS A 151 -1.44 -12.01 30.24
CA LYS A 151 -1.18 -11.09 31.35
C LYS A 151 0.20 -11.38 31.95
N ILE A 152 1.25 -10.85 31.32
CA ILE A 152 2.56 -10.73 31.95
C ILE A 152 2.40 -9.73 33.09
N THR A 153 2.88 -10.09 34.27
CA THR A 153 2.75 -9.29 35.50
C THR A 153 4.13 -9.00 36.10
N PHE A 154 4.21 -8.21 37.16
CA PHE A 154 5.48 -7.95 37.84
C PHE A 154 6.11 -9.20 38.45
N SER A 155 5.32 -10.26 38.65
CA SER A 155 5.82 -11.57 39.08
C SER A 155 6.66 -12.30 38.03
N ASP A 156 6.48 -11.96 36.75
CA ASP A 156 7.21 -12.57 35.63
C ASP A 156 8.46 -11.76 35.25
N VAL A 157 8.66 -10.60 35.87
CA VAL A 157 9.83 -9.74 35.71
C VAL A 157 10.68 -9.86 36.96
N ALA A 158 11.98 -10.12 36.85
CA ALA A 158 12.86 -10.30 38.01
C ALA A 158 14.18 -9.54 37.84
N GLY A 159 14.82 -9.20 38.97
CA GLY A 159 16.16 -8.63 38.98
C GLY A 159 16.25 -7.15 38.65
N ILE A 160 15.12 -6.45 38.60
CA ILE A 160 15.03 -4.99 38.34
C ILE A 160 14.06 -4.32 39.32
N GLU A 161 14.19 -4.61 40.61
CA GLU A 161 13.25 -4.14 41.63
C GLU A 161 13.24 -2.61 41.79
N GLU A 162 14.39 -1.96 41.66
CA GLU A 162 14.51 -0.49 41.65
C GLU A 162 13.69 0.11 40.50
N SER A 163 13.84 -0.43 39.29
CA SER A 163 13.08 0.02 38.12
C SER A 163 11.58 -0.21 38.29
N LYS A 164 11.15 -1.30 38.94
CA LYS A 164 9.74 -1.58 39.25
C LYS A 164 9.15 -0.60 40.24
N GLU A 165 9.92 -0.20 41.26
CA GLU A 165 9.49 0.81 42.23
C GLU A 165 9.28 2.16 41.52
N GLU A 166 10.18 2.56 40.62
CA GLU A 166 10.02 3.80 39.85
C GLU A 166 8.78 3.84 38.96
N VAL A 167 8.35 2.69 38.41
CA VAL A 167 7.15 2.61 37.57
C VAL A 167 5.87 2.29 38.36
N SER A 168 5.97 2.00 39.66
CA SER A 168 4.82 1.66 40.51
C SER A 168 3.78 2.79 40.57
N GLU A 169 4.24 4.04 40.62
CA GLU A 169 3.39 5.23 40.59
C GLU A 169 2.51 5.30 39.33
N ILE A 170 3.04 4.84 38.20
CA ILE A 170 2.33 4.82 36.91
C ILE A 170 1.18 3.83 36.96
N ILE A 171 1.40 2.67 37.59
CA ILE A 171 0.39 1.63 37.77
C ILE A 171 -0.71 2.13 38.71
N ASP A 172 -0.33 2.73 39.84
CA ASP A 172 -1.28 3.30 40.80
C ASP A 172 -2.19 4.35 40.15
N PHE A 173 -1.62 5.18 39.28
CA PHE A 173 -2.41 6.16 38.53
C PHE A 173 -3.37 5.50 37.54
N LEU A 174 -2.92 4.52 36.75
CA LEU A 174 -3.79 3.82 35.80
C LEU A 174 -4.94 3.08 36.52
N LYS A 175 -4.72 2.64 37.76
CA LYS A 175 -5.74 2.00 38.61
C LYS A 175 -6.70 3.01 39.25
N ASP A 176 -6.20 4.11 39.81
CA ASP A 176 -7.01 5.15 40.45
C ASP A 176 -6.55 6.57 40.05
N PRO A 177 -6.96 7.05 38.87
CA PRO A 177 -6.53 8.36 38.39
C PRO A 177 -7.08 9.52 39.25
N LYS A 178 -8.25 9.32 39.88
CA LYS A 178 -8.93 10.35 40.68
C LYS A 178 -8.13 10.72 41.93
N LYS A 179 -7.42 9.76 42.52
CA LYS A 179 -6.55 10.00 43.68
C LYS A 179 -5.52 11.10 43.41
N PHE A 180 -4.91 11.09 42.23
CA PHE A 180 -3.85 12.04 41.84
C PHE A 180 -4.42 13.38 41.35
N THR A 181 -5.50 13.36 40.55
CA THR A 181 -6.13 14.60 40.06
C THR A 181 -6.69 15.45 41.20
N ARG A 182 -7.22 14.84 42.27
CA ARG A 182 -7.75 15.56 43.45
C ARG A 182 -6.71 16.41 44.17
N LEU A 183 -5.44 16.01 44.10
CA LEU A 183 -4.32 16.72 44.73
C LEU A 183 -3.64 17.70 43.76
N GLY A 184 -4.16 17.86 42.53
CA GLY A 184 -3.57 18.71 41.50
C GLY A 184 -2.31 18.12 40.87
N GLY A 185 -2.02 16.83 41.10
CA GLY A 185 -0.88 16.14 40.51
C GLY A 185 -1.05 16.02 39.00
N ARG A 186 0.03 16.33 38.26
CA ARG A 186 0.13 16.08 36.82
C ARG A 186 0.88 14.78 36.60
N ILE A 187 0.35 13.93 35.76
CA ILE A 187 0.94 12.63 35.45
C ILE A 187 2.01 12.80 34.37
N PRO A 188 3.10 12.04 34.44
CA PRO A 188 4.04 11.97 33.35
C PRO A 188 3.35 11.48 32.08
N LYS A 189 3.40 12.30 31.03
CA LYS A 189 2.79 11.92 29.74
C LYS A 189 3.58 10.82 29.06
N GLY A 190 4.89 10.75 29.33
CA GLY A 190 5.80 9.83 28.68
C GLY A 190 6.86 9.28 29.61
N VAL A 191 7.10 7.98 29.52
CA VAL A 191 8.19 7.30 30.23
C VAL A 191 9.17 6.71 29.23
N LEU A 192 10.45 7.05 29.37
CA LEU A 192 11.53 6.49 28.55
C LEU A 192 12.27 5.41 29.35
N LEU A 193 12.19 4.17 28.89
CA LEU A 193 12.96 3.04 29.39
C LEU A 193 14.31 2.99 28.68
N VAL A 194 15.39 3.10 29.47
CA VAL A 194 16.76 3.17 28.97
C VAL A 194 17.56 2.00 29.49
N GLY A 195 18.32 1.31 28.65
CA GLY A 195 19.21 0.25 29.11
C GLY A 195 19.80 -0.56 27.98
N ALA A 196 20.76 -1.43 28.28
CA ALA A 196 21.37 -2.32 27.30
C ALA A 196 20.32 -3.23 26.60
N PRO A 197 20.58 -3.70 25.38
CA PRO A 197 19.71 -4.70 24.74
C PRO A 197 19.59 -5.95 25.64
N GLY A 198 18.42 -6.59 25.65
CA GLY A 198 18.21 -7.83 26.42
C GLY A 198 17.96 -7.66 27.93
N THR A 199 17.92 -6.45 28.48
CA THR A 199 17.63 -6.23 29.93
C THR A 199 16.15 -6.31 30.31
N GLY A 200 15.25 -6.54 29.34
CA GLY A 200 13.82 -6.73 29.63
C GLY A 200 12.96 -5.46 29.57
N LYS A 201 13.37 -4.40 28.87
CA LYS A 201 12.57 -3.17 28.69
C LYS A 201 11.15 -3.43 28.17
N THR A 202 11.03 -4.19 27.08
CA THR A 202 9.75 -4.57 26.47
C THR A 202 8.92 -5.46 27.40
N LEU A 203 9.58 -6.32 28.19
CA LEU A 203 8.92 -7.17 29.19
C LEU A 203 8.36 -6.33 30.35
N LEU A 204 9.13 -5.37 30.85
CA LEU A 204 8.70 -4.42 31.88
C LEU A 204 7.49 -3.60 31.42
N ALA A 205 7.51 -3.06 30.20
CA ALA A 205 6.39 -2.30 29.66
C ALA A 205 5.08 -3.12 29.58
N ARG A 206 5.18 -4.40 29.15
CA ARG A 206 4.04 -5.33 29.16
C ARG A 206 3.55 -5.64 30.57
N ALA A 207 4.48 -5.80 31.51
CA ALA A 207 4.17 -6.07 32.91
C ALA A 207 3.45 -4.89 33.59
N ILE A 208 3.82 -3.65 33.26
CA ILE A 208 3.12 -2.44 33.75
C ILE A 208 1.66 -2.45 33.28
N ALA A 209 1.41 -2.76 32.01
CA ALA A 209 0.05 -2.85 31.47
C ALA A 209 -0.75 -3.99 32.11
N GLY A 210 -0.12 -5.16 32.31
CA GLY A 210 -0.75 -6.32 32.93
C GLY A 210 -1.10 -6.09 34.40
N GLU A 211 -0.23 -5.43 35.15
CA GLU A 211 -0.48 -5.01 36.54
C GLU A 211 -1.59 -3.97 36.65
N ALA A 212 -1.60 -2.98 35.75
CA ALA A 212 -2.63 -1.94 35.68
C ALA A 212 -3.98 -2.46 35.14
N GLY A 213 -3.97 -3.58 34.40
CA GLY A 213 -5.16 -4.16 33.78
C GLY A 213 -5.69 -3.33 32.61
N VAL A 214 -4.83 -2.60 31.91
CA VAL A 214 -5.20 -1.71 30.79
C VAL A 214 -4.75 -2.27 29.44
N PRO A 215 -5.39 -1.89 28.32
CA PRO A 215 -4.93 -2.25 26.98
C PRO A 215 -3.48 -1.81 26.72
N PHE A 216 -2.73 -2.66 26.02
CA PHE A 216 -1.34 -2.44 25.64
C PHE A 216 -1.20 -2.42 24.12
N PHE A 217 -0.88 -1.25 23.57
CA PHE A 217 -0.53 -1.09 22.16
C PHE A 217 0.99 -1.10 22.02
N SER A 218 1.53 -1.82 21.04
CA SER A 218 2.97 -1.89 20.81
C SER A 218 3.27 -1.66 19.34
N ILE A 219 4.29 -0.85 19.07
CA ILE A 219 4.81 -0.57 17.73
C ILE A 219 6.34 -0.44 17.81
N SER A 220 7.05 -0.85 16.75
CA SER A 220 8.50 -0.58 16.67
C SER A 220 8.70 0.81 16.08
N GLY A 221 9.70 1.54 16.59
CA GLY A 221 10.13 2.82 16.05
C GLY A 221 10.54 2.71 14.57
N SER A 222 11.07 1.55 14.17
CA SER A 222 11.40 1.27 12.77
C SER A 222 10.17 1.20 11.86
N ASP A 223 8.99 0.85 12.37
CA ASP A 223 7.74 0.79 11.60
C ASP A 223 7.27 2.18 11.13
N PHE A 224 7.81 3.25 11.73
CA PHE A 224 7.52 4.61 11.31
C PHE A 224 8.43 5.11 10.20
N VAL A 225 9.53 4.40 9.89
CA VAL A 225 10.52 4.82 8.89
C VAL A 225 10.22 4.08 7.59
N GLU A 226 9.64 4.77 6.61
CA GLU A 226 9.33 4.21 5.30
C GLU A 226 9.95 4.99 4.13
N MET A 227 9.96 4.35 2.95
CA MET A 227 10.44 4.98 1.71
C MET A 227 9.52 6.10 1.21
N PHE A 228 8.27 6.16 1.68
CA PHE A 228 7.27 7.12 1.25
C PHE A 228 7.12 8.25 2.27
N VAL A 229 7.36 9.49 1.82
CA VAL A 229 7.23 10.69 2.65
C VAL A 229 5.82 10.80 3.21
N GLY A 230 5.72 11.11 4.51
CA GLY A 230 4.45 11.35 5.20
C GLY A 230 3.70 10.10 5.70
N VAL A 231 4.14 8.88 5.34
CA VAL A 231 3.50 7.65 5.85
C VAL A 231 3.78 7.46 7.34
N GLY A 232 5.01 7.71 7.80
CA GLY A 232 5.37 7.67 9.22
C GLY A 232 4.49 8.61 10.06
N ALA A 233 4.40 9.89 9.67
CA ALA A 233 3.55 10.87 10.33
C ALA A 233 2.06 10.48 10.38
N ALA A 234 1.51 9.88 9.31
CA ALA A 234 0.13 9.38 9.32
C ALA A 234 -0.07 8.24 10.34
N ARG A 235 0.90 7.31 10.45
CA ARG A 235 0.86 6.22 11.44
C ARG A 235 0.91 6.74 12.87
N VAL A 236 1.73 7.75 13.13
CA VAL A 236 1.80 8.41 14.44
C VAL A 236 0.42 8.96 14.82
N ARG A 237 -0.25 9.70 13.93
CA ARG A 237 -1.62 10.20 14.18
C ARG A 237 -2.60 9.06 14.45
N ASP A 238 -2.60 8.04 13.60
CA ASP A 238 -3.50 6.90 13.74
C ASP A 238 -3.30 6.18 15.09
N LEU A 239 -2.04 6.00 15.51
CA LEU A 239 -1.69 5.39 16.80
C LEU A 239 -2.29 6.17 17.97
N PHE A 240 -2.15 7.49 17.97
CA PHE A 240 -2.69 8.33 19.04
C PHE A 240 -4.21 8.41 19.01
N VAL A 241 -4.85 8.46 17.84
CA VAL A 241 -6.32 8.38 17.72
C VAL A 241 -6.85 7.05 18.28
N GLN A 242 -6.16 5.94 18.04
CA GLN A 242 -6.53 4.63 18.59
C GLN A 242 -6.32 4.57 20.10
N GLY A 243 -5.21 5.12 20.61
CA GLY A 243 -4.94 5.24 22.03
C GLY A 243 -6.03 6.02 22.76
N LYS A 244 -6.40 7.21 22.26
CA LYS A 244 -7.48 8.03 22.83
C LYS A 244 -8.82 7.29 22.90
N LYS A 245 -9.16 6.48 21.89
CA LYS A 245 -10.40 5.69 21.88
C LYS A 245 -10.41 4.55 22.89
N SER A 246 -9.23 4.09 23.31
CA SER A 246 -9.06 2.92 24.17
C SER A 246 -8.58 3.30 25.57
N ALA A 247 -8.64 4.59 25.92
CA ALA A 247 -8.20 5.10 27.21
C ALA A 247 -9.07 4.54 28.37
N PRO A 248 -8.47 4.20 29.53
CA PRO A 248 -7.04 4.29 29.83
C PRO A 248 -6.23 3.18 29.16
N CYS A 249 -5.08 3.49 28.55
CA CYS A 249 -4.23 2.52 27.87
C CYS A 249 -2.75 2.90 27.90
N ILE A 250 -1.89 1.93 27.61
CA ILE A 250 -0.46 2.14 27.40
C ILE A 250 -0.14 2.00 25.91
N VAL A 251 0.58 2.98 25.38
CA VAL A 251 1.16 2.93 24.02
C VAL A 251 2.67 2.77 24.17
N PHE A 252 3.19 1.64 23.70
CA PHE A 252 4.60 1.28 23.77
C PHE A 252 5.29 1.42 22.41
N ILE A 253 6.36 2.23 22.36
CA ILE A 253 7.22 2.38 21.18
C ILE A 253 8.59 1.79 21.49
N ASP A 254 8.89 0.62 20.92
CA ASP A 254 10.23 0.03 21.02
C ASP A 254 11.20 0.72 20.05
N GLU A 255 12.51 0.70 20.30
CA GLU A 255 13.53 1.28 19.41
C GLU A 255 13.20 2.71 18.94
N ILE A 256 12.82 3.58 19.88
CA ILE A 256 12.44 4.97 19.57
C ILE A 256 13.60 5.75 18.91
N ASP A 257 14.84 5.30 19.06
CA ASP A 257 16.02 5.86 18.39
C ASP A 257 16.01 5.71 16.87
N ALA A 258 15.15 4.86 16.30
CA ALA A 258 14.95 4.80 14.85
C ALA A 258 14.35 6.10 14.28
N VAL A 259 13.41 6.73 15.00
CA VAL A 259 12.74 8.00 14.64
C VAL A 259 13.24 9.20 15.43
N GLY A 260 13.67 8.99 16.67
CA GLY A 260 14.02 10.04 17.62
C GLY A 260 15.46 10.52 17.52
N ARG A 261 16.23 10.08 16.52
CA ARG A 261 17.64 10.44 16.40
C ARG A 261 17.80 11.90 15.94
N HIS A 262 18.56 12.69 16.70
CA HIS A 262 18.90 14.06 16.31
C HIS A 262 19.75 14.05 15.03
N ARG A 263 19.39 14.86 14.02
CA ARG A 263 20.19 15.03 12.80
C ARG A 263 20.92 16.38 12.79
N GLY A 264 22.18 16.34 12.40
CA GLY A 264 22.97 17.51 11.99
C GLY A 264 22.81 17.81 10.51
N ALA A 265 23.03 19.06 10.13
CA ALA A 265 22.87 19.60 8.77
C ALA A 265 23.60 18.75 7.72
N GLY A 266 22.85 17.93 6.98
CA GLY A 266 23.35 17.12 5.88
C GLY A 266 22.36 17.15 4.71
N LEU A 267 22.82 17.59 3.54
CA LEU A 267 22.06 17.66 2.29
C LEU A 267 21.75 16.24 1.77
N GLY A 268 20.51 15.78 1.88
CA GLY A 268 20.05 14.53 1.26
C GLY A 268 18.61 14.18 1.63
N GLY A 269 17.71 14.12 0.63
CA GLY A 269 16.25 14.00 0.76
C GLY A 269 15.66 12.74 1.41
N GLY A 270 16.47 11.91 2.09
CA GLY A 270 16.00 10.90 3.05
C GLY A 270 15.86 11.45 4.47
N HIS A 271 16.01 12.77 4.64
CA HIS A 271 15.98 13.47 5.92
C HIS A 271 14.57 13.89 6.32
N ASP A 272 13.76 14.31 5.34
CA ASP A 272 12.47 14.95 5.58
C ASP A 272 11.44 14.01 6.23
N GLU A 273 11.46 12.72 5.90
CA GLU A 273 10.46 11.76 6.40
C GLU A 273 10.61 11.47 7.90
N ARG A 274 11.85 11.28 8.38
CA ARG A 274 12.11 11.01 9.81
C ARG A 274 11.85 12.25 10.65
N GLU A 275 12.29 13.41 10.17
CA GLU A 275 12.07 14.68 10.87
C GLU A 275 10.59 15.05 10.92
N GLN A 276 9.86 14.86 9.82
CA GLN A 276 8.41 15.06 9.78
C GLN A 276 7.70 14.11 10.77
N THR A 277 8.11 12.86 10.82
CA THR A 277 7.55 11.85 11.71
C THR A 277 7.84 12.15 13.18
N LEU A 278 9.08 12.54 13.51
CA LEU A 278 9.48 13.00 14.83
C LEU A 278 8.68 14.22 15.26
N ASN A 279 8.60 15.24 14.41
CA ASN A 279 7.82 16.44 14.71
C ASN A 279 6.34 16.13 14.90
N GLN A 280 5.77 15.21 14.11
CA GLN A 280 4.39 14.76 14.33
C GLN A 280 4.25 14.08 15.69
N LEU A 281 5.20 13.22 16.09
CA LEU A 281 5.19 12.59 17.41
C LEU A 281 5.22 13.65 18.53
N LEU A 282 6.07 14.66 18.40
CA LEU A 282 6.15 15.77 19.37
C LEU A 282 4.83 16.56 19.46
N VAL A 283 4.21 16.88 18.32
CA VAL A 283 2.93 17.59 18.26
C VAL A 283 1.82 16.77 18.94
N GLU A 284 1.75 15.48 18.66
CA GLU A 284 0.75 14.61 19.30
C GLU A 284 0.99 14.48 20.81
N MET A 285 2.24 14.33 21.25
CA MET A 285 2.60 14.28 22.68
C MET A 285 2.23 15.58 23.43
N ASP A 286 2.50 16.74 22.82
CA ASP A 286 2.13 18.03 23.39
C ASP A 286 0.60 18.23 23.40
N GLY A 287 -0.10 17.66 22.41
CA GLY A 287 -1.55 17.68 22.25
C GLY A 287 -2.36 16.81 23.21
N PHE A 288 -1.72 15.97 24.04
CA PHE A 288 -2.41 15.26 25.12
C PHE A 288 -2.70 16.20 26.29
N GLU A 289 -3.95 16.27 26.72
CA GLU A 289 -4.25 16.75 28.07
C GLU A 289 -3.83 15.68 29.09
N ALA A 290 -3.27 16.09 30.23
CA ALA A 290 -2.77 15.18 31.27
C ALA A 290 -3.85 14.23 31.85
N ASN A 291 -5.12 14.46 31.53
CA ASN A 291 -6.26 13.71 32.04
C ASN A 291 -6.84 12.70 31.03
N GLU A 292 -6.30 12.58 29.81
CA GLU A 292 -6.85 11.64 28.80
C GLU A 292 -6.55 10.16 29.12
N GLY A 293 -5.76 9.85 30.15
CA GLY A 293 -5.51 8.47 30.61
C GLY A 293 -4.66 7.61 29.65
N VAL A 294 -4.00 8.24 28.69
CA VAL A 294 -3.07 7.59 27.74
C VAL A 294 -1.65 7.83 28.23
N ILE A 295 -0.88 6.76 28.42
CA ILE A 295 0.53 6.84 28.82
C ILE A 295 1.41 6.31 27.69
N LEU A 296 2.37 7.13 27.26
CA LEU A 296 3.36 6.73 26.27
C LEU A 296 4.58 6.14 26.96
N ILE A 297 4.97 4.92 26.61
CA ILE A 297 6.22 4.31 27.07
C ILE A 297 7.10 4.08 25.87
N ALA A 298 8.33 4.58 25.87
CA ALA A 298 9.30 4.34 24.82
C ALA A 298 10.50 3.56 25.37
N ALA A 299 11.13 2.73 24.55
CA ALA A 299 12.37 2.04 24.90
C ALA A 299 13.50 2.42 23.94
N THR A 300 14.70 2.62 24.50
CA THR A 300 15.92 2.85 23.72
C THR A 300 17.11 2.14 24.33
N ASN A 301 18.04 1.71 23.47
CA ASN A 301 19.37 1.26 23.88
C ASN A 301 20.40 2.41 23.83
N ARG A 302 20.03 3.54 23.23
CA ARG A 302 20.93 4.66 22.90
C ARG A 302 20.27 6.00 23.26
N PRO A 303 20.21 6.36 24.54
CA PRO A 303 19.64 7.65 24.95
C PRO A 303 20.47 8.84 24.44
N ASP A 304 21.77 8.63 24.20
CA ASP A 304 22.75 9.63 23.76
C ASP A 304 22.48 10.21 22.37
N VAL A 305 21.82 9.45 21.49
CA VAL A 305 21.53 9.89 20.12
C VAL A 305 20.15 10.52 19.96
N LEU A 306 19.33 10.51 21.01
CA LEU A 306 17.97 11.03 20.96
C LEU A 306 17.96 12.55 20.88
N ASP A 307 16.96 13.08 20.17
CA ASP A 307 16.68 14.50 20.11
C ASP A 307 16.34 15.02 21.52
N PRO A 308 17.06 16.03 22.05
CA PRO A 308 16.77 16.62 23.35
C PRO A 308 15.32 17.14 23.47
N ALA A 309 14.66 17.45 22.36
CA ALA A 309 13.26 17.83 22.33
C ALA A 309 12.35 16.73 22.89
N LEU A 310 12.66 15.45 22.70
CA LEU A 310 11.87 14.34 23.25
C LEU A 310 11.94 14.27 24.78
N LEU A 311 13.06 14.70 25.36
CA LEU A 311 13.36 14.61 26.80
C LEU A 311 12.88 15.84 27.59
N ARG A 312 12.23 16.81 26.93
CA ARG A 312 11.74 18.01 27.61
C ARG A 312 10.53 17.69 28.50
N PRO A 313 10.34 18.43 29.61
CA PRO A 313 9.16 18.28 30.46
C PRO A 313 7.85 18.36 29.66
N GLY A 314 6.92 17.45 29.96
CA GLY A 314 5.66 17.30 29.22
C GLY A 314 5.72 16.34 28.03
N ARG A 315 6.87 15.72 27.74
CA ARG A 315 7.05 14.66 26.75
C ARG A 315 7.50 13.37 27.41
N PHE A 316 8.75 12.91 27.22
CA PHE A 316 9.35 11.86 28.05
C PHE A 316 9.98 12.48 29.29
N ASP A 317 9.13 12.86 30.22
CA ASP A 317 9.51 13.54 31.46
C ASP A 317 10.03 12.60 32.53
N ARG A 318 9.69 11.31 32.47
CA ARG A 318 10.29 10.28 33.33
C ARG A 318 11.25 9.40 32.54
N GLN A 319 12.45 9.22 33.06
CA GLN A 319 13.45 8.31 32.52
C GLN A 319 13.71 7.22 33.55
N VAL A 320 13.50 5.97 33.17
CA VAL A 320 13.70 4.81 34.03
C VAL A 320 14.83 3.98 33.42
N VAL A 321 15.90 3.81 34.19
CA VAL A 321 17.03 2.99 33.76
C VAL A 321 16.74 1.53 34.12
N VAL A 322 16.86 0.64 33.14
CA VAL A 322 16.75 -0.80 33.29
C VAL A 322 18.16 -1.39 33.23
N PRO A 323 18.80 -1.62 34.39
CA PRO A 323 20.20 -2.03 34.45
C PRO A 323 20.40 -3.49 34.01
N ILE A 324 21.66 -3.86 33.84
CA ILE A 324 22.06 -5.27 33.73
C ILE A 324 21.87 -5.90 35.13
N PRO A 325 21.29 -7.11 35.24
CA PRO A 325 20.96 -7.71 36.52
C PRO A 325 22.20 -8.00 37.38
N ASP A 326 22.07 -7.74 38.68
CA ASP A 326 23.05 -8.10 39.70
C ASP A 326 23.05 -9.61 39.98
N LEU A 327 23.88 -10.09 40.90
CA LEU A 327 23.98 -11.52 41.20
C LEU A 327 22.62 -12.11 41.63
N LYS A 328 21.90 -11.41 42.51
CA LYS A 328 20.59 -11.85 43.01
C LYS A 328 19.54 -11.80 41.90
N GLY A 329 19.57 -10.76 41.07
CA GLY A 329 18.71 -10.58 39.92
C GLY A 329 18.90 -11.69 38.89
N ARG A 330 20.14 -12.07 38.58
CA ARG A 330 20.41 -13.19 37.67
C ARG A 330 19.87 -14.51 38.21
N GLU A 331 20.04 -14.78 39.50
CA GLU A 331 19.45 -15.97 40.15
C GLU A 331 17.92 -15.95 40.05
N ALA A 332 17.29 -14.80 40.31
CA ALA A 332 15.83 -14.65 40.21
C ALA A 332 15.33 -14.82 38.77
N ILE A 333 16.04 -14.27 37.77
CA ILE A 333 15.74 -14.43 36.35
C ILE A 333 15.86 -15.91 35.95
N LEU A 334 16.93 -16.60 36.37
CA LEU A 334 17.08 -18.04 36.14
C LEU A 334 15.93 -18.83 36.76
N LYS A 335 15.48 -18.49 37.97
CA LYS A 335 14.29 -19.11 38.61
C LYS A 335 13.02 -18.91 37.78
N VAL A 336 12.82 -17.73 37.18
CA VAL A 336 11.67 -17.46 36.31
C VAL A 336 11.73 -18.32 35.05
N HIS A 337 12.86 -18.36 34.35
CA HIS A 337 13.00 -19.10 33.09
C HIS A 337 13.05 -20.63 33.28
N THR A 338 13.50 -21.11 34.44
CA THR A 338 13.53 -22.55 34.76
C THR A 338 12.26 -23.06 35.41
N ARG A 339 11.28 -22.20 35.73
CA ARG A 339 10.02 -22.59 36.43
C ARG A 339 9.24 -23.73 35.76
N ARG A 340 9.37 -23.87 34.43
CA ARG A 340 8.68 -24.89 33.63
C ARG A 340 9.60 -26.03 33.18
N THR A 341 10.89 -25.95 33.50
CA THR A 341 11.90 -26.91 33.05
C THR A 341 12.28 -27.81 34.22
N PRO A 342 12.18 -29.15 34.10
CA PRO A 342 12.63 -30.04 35.16
C PRO A 342 14.14 -29.90 35.35
N LEU A 343 14.56 -29.63 36.59
CA LEU A 343 15.96 -29.54 36.99
C LEU A 343 16.34 -30.77 37.82
N ALA A 344 17.55 -31.28 37.62
CA ALA A 344 18.10 -32.31 38.50
C ALA A 344 18.47 -31.71 39.86
N ASP A 345 18.41 -32.51 40.93
CA ASP A 345 18.72 -32.06 42.30
C ASP A 345 20.15 -31.49 42.45
N SER A 346 21.06 -31.85 41.54
CA SER A 346 22.42 -31.34 41.50
C SER A 346 22.55 -29.92 40.92
N VAL A 347 21.49 -29.35 40.36
CA VAL A 347 21.52 -28.04 39.70
C VAL A 347 21.25 -26.93 40.70
N ASP A 348 22.28 -26.12 40.98
CA ASP A 348 22.17 -24.93 41.83
C ASP A 348 22.22 -23.64 40.98
N LEU A 349 21.09 -22.93 40.92
CA LEU A 349 20.95 -21.69 40.17
C LEU A 349 21.83 -20.55 40.73
N SER A 350 22.14 -20.56 42.04
CA SER A 350 23.04 -19.57 42.65
C SER A 350 24.48 -19.77 42.17
N ILE A 351 24.91 -21.01 41.91
CA ILE A 351 26.22 -21.29 41.30
C ILE A 351 26.24 -20.79 39.85
N LEU A 352 25.19 -21.07 39.07
CA LEU A 352 25.09 -20.62 37.69
C LEU A 352 25.11 -19.08 37.59
N ALA A 353 24.35 -18.39 38.45
CA ALA A 353 24.32 -16.94 38.48
C ALA A 353 25.70 -16.30 38.78
N ARG A 354 26.56 -16.97 39.56
CA ARG A 354 27.96 -16.57 39.79
C ARG A 354 28.84 -16.80 38.55
N GLY A 355 28.55 -17.84 37.77
CA GLY A 355 29.28 -18.20 36.55
C GLY A 355 28.94 -17.34 35.32
N THR A 356 27.87 -16.53 35.39
CA THR A 356 27.38 -15.71 34.26
C THR A 356 27.48 -14.19 34.53
N PRO A 357 28.65 -13.63 34.88
CA PRO A 357 28.77 -12.19 35.09
C PRO A 357 28.51 -11.41 33.79
N GLY A 358 27.76 -10.31 33.89
CA GLY A 358 27.45 -9.45 32.74
C GLY A 358 26.34 -9.95 31.82
N PHE A 359 25.78 -11.14 32.05
CA PHE A 359 24.67 -11.67 31.27
C PHE A 359 23.41 -10.82 31.48
N THR A 360 22.72 -10.53 30.39
CA THR A 360 21.41 -9.88 30.39
C THR A 360 20.29 -10.88 30.65
N GLY A 361 19.06 -10.41 30.84
CA GLY A 361 17.91 -11.30 31.01
C GLY A 361 17.70 -12.22 29.81
N ALA A 362 17.85 -11.68 28.60
CA ALA A 362 17.77 -12.46 27.36
C ALA A 362 18.90 -13.51 27.25
N ASP A 363 20.12 -13.22 27.71
CA ASP A 363 21.21 -14.19 27.71
C ASP A 363 20.94 -15.36 28.66
N LEU A 364 20.35 -15.08 29.83
CA LEU A 364 19.96 -16.09 30.81
C LEU A 364 18.78 -16.94 30.34
N GLU A 365 17.80 -16.33 29.66
CA GLU A 365 16.73 -17.06 28.99
C GLU A 365 17.30 -18.02 27.94
N ASN A 366 18.21 -17.53 27.10
CA ASN A 366 18.85 -18.34 26.08
C ASN A 366 19.69 -19.47 26.67
N LEU A 367 20.42 -19.22 27.77
CA LEU A 367 21.16 -20.24 28.50
C LEU A 367 20.24 -21.38 28.98
N ALA A 368 19.11 -21.04 29.60
CA ALA A 368 18.14 -22.02 30.07
C ALA A 368 17.51 -22.81 28.91
N ASN A 369 17.21 -22.15 27.80
CA ASN A 369 16.66 -22.76 26.60
C ASN A 369 17.66 -23.74 25.94
N GLU A 370 18.92 -23.33 25.75
CA GLU A 370 19.96 -24.18 25.17
C GLU A 370 20.25 -25.41 26.05
N ALA A 371 20.24 -25.26 27.38
CA ALA A 371 20.37 -26.39 28.29
C ALA A 371 19.24 -27.42 28.12
N ALA A 372 18.00 -26.96 27.96
CA ALA A 372 16.85 -27.83 27.72
C ALA A 372 16.94 -28.54 26.36
N LEU A 373 17.36 -27.83 25.31
CA LEU A 373 17.59 -28.42 23.98
C LEU A 373 18.72 -29.45 23.99
N PHE A 374 19.80 -29.18 24.73
CA PHE A 374 20.93 -30.10 24.87
C PHE A 374 20.52 -31.38 25.62
N ALA A 375 19.70 -31.27 26.66
CA ALA A 375 19.19 -32.43 27.41
C ALA A 375 18.22 -33.31 26.60
N ALA A 376 17.57 -32.75 25.57
CA ALA A 376 16.65 -33.48 24.70
C ALA A 376 17.33 -34.19 23.52
N ARG A 377 18.62 -33.90 23.26
CA ARG A 377 19.45 -34.62 22.29
C ARG A 377 20.03 -35.87 22.92
#